data_AF-A0A2I0NVC1-F1
#
_entry.id   AF-A0A2I0NVC1-F1
#
_cell.length_a   1.000
_cell.length_b   1.000
_cell.length_c   1.000
_cell.angle_alpha   90.00
_cell.angle_beta   90.00
_cell.angle_gamma   90.00
#
_symmetry.space_group_name_H-M   'P 1'
#
loop_
_entity.id
_entity.type
_entity.pdbx_description
1 polymer ?
#
loop_
_entity_poly.entity_id
_entity_poly.type
_entity_poly.pdbx_seq_one_letter_code
_entity_poly.pdbx_strand_id
1 'polypeptide(L)'
;IIHTVGPVWSGGNNKEEQILASCYRNSLNLAEKHGIKTIAFPAISTGIYGFPFESACIIALKTILQFLNFNKNPHTVTLVCFSENDYKTYHKILNETVQKNSINE
;
A
#
# COMPACT_ATOMS: atom_id res chain seq x y z
N ILE A 1 12.41 3.62 -11.97
CA ILE A 1 12.06 2.52 -11.02
C ILE A 1 12.41 3.01 -9.63
N ILE A 2 11.52 2.83 -8.64
CA ILE A 2 11.79 3.13 -7.23
C ILE A 2 11.99 1.80 -6.51
N HIS A 3 13.17 1.59 -5.94
CA HIS A 3 13.46 0.41 -5.14
C HIS A 3 13.15 0.69 -3.67
N THR A 4 12.47 -0.25 -3.01
CA THR A 4 12.16 -0.19 -1.59
C THR A 4 12.31 -1.58 -0.99
N VAL A 5 12.73 -1.66 0.27
CA VAL A 5 12.97 -2.93 0.97
C VAL A 5 11.89 -3.10 2.01
N GLY A 6 10.96 -4.02 1.74
CA GLY A 6 9.93 -4.40 2.68
C GLY A 6 10.48 -5.20 3.86
N PRO A 7 9.76 -5.28 4.99
CA PRO A 7 10.15 -6.11 6.12
C PRO A 7 9.96 -7.60 5.80
N VAL A 8 10.79 -8.45 6.41
CA VAL A 8 10.50 -9.88 6.57
C VAL A 8 9.53 -10.02 7.73
N TRP A 9 8.45 -10.78 7.54
CA TRP A 9 7.47 -11.03 8.59
C TRP A 9 8.04 -11.99 9.64
N SER A 10 7.97 -11.58 10.90
CA SER A 10 8.44 -12.36 12.05
C SER A 10 7.42 -12.48 13.17
N GLY A 11 6.12 -12.35 12.84
CA GLY A 11 5.02 -12.46 13.79
C GLY A 11 4.43 -11.13 14.27
N GLY A 12 4.84 -9.99 13.71
CA GLY A 12 4.17 -8.69 13.92
C GLY A 12 4.62 -7.92 15.16
N ASN A 13 5.60 -8.46 15.91
CA ASN A 13 6.10 -7.86 17.15
C ASN A 13 7.34 -6.96 16.96
N ASN A 14 7.85 -6.85 15.73
CA ASN A 14 9.10 -6.17 15.37
C ASN A 14 8.86 -4.95 14.46
N LYS A 15 7.70 -4.30 14.63
CA LYS A 15 7.28 -3.10 13.90
C LYS A 15 7.13 -3.33 12.39
N GLU A 16 6.90 -4.56 11.95
CA GLU A 16 6.83 -4.89 10.53
C GLU A 16 5.72 -4.09 9.82
N GLU A 17 4.59 -3.86 10.49
CA GLU A 17 3.51 -3.05 9.92
C GLU A 17 3.94 -1.61 9.63
N GLN A 18 4.64 -0.98 10.58
CA GLN A 18 5.14 0.39 10.45
C GLN A 18 6.22 0.50 9.37
N ILE A 19 7.09 -0.52 9.26
CA ILE A 19 8.12 -0.59 8.22
C ILE A 19 7.45 -0.74 6.84
N LEU A 20 6.50 -1.66 6.68
CA LEU A 20 5.77 -1.84 5.42
C LEU A 20 5.05 -0.55 5.00
N ALA A 21 4.39 0.12 5.94
CA ALA A 21 3.77 1.41 5.69
C ALA A 21 4.80 2.48 5.25
N SER A 22 6.02 2.45 5.83
CA SER A 22 7.11 3.35 5.43
C SER A 22 7.59 3.10 4.00
N CYS A 23 7.59 1.84 3.54
CA CYS A 23 7.97 1.50 2.16
C CYS A 23 7.05 2.19 1.15
N TYR A 24 5.73 2.17 1.39
CA TYR A 24 4.75 2.86 0.56
C TYR A 24 4.91 4.39 0.66
N ARG A 25 4.94 4.96 1.88
CA ARG A 25 5.09 6.42 2.07
C ARG A 25 6.33 6.98 1.40
N ASN A 26 7.49 6.36 1.62
CA ASN A 26 8.76 6.84 1.08
C ASN A 26 8.79 6.75 -0.44
N SER A 27 8.19 5.71 -1.02
CA SER A 27 8.08 5.58 -2.48
C SER A 27 7.15 6.62 -3.08
N LEU A 28 6.03 6.93 -2.42
CA LEU A 28 5.09 7.99 -2.82
C LEU A 28 5.71 9.38 -2.69
N ASN A 29 6.37 9.68 -1.58
CA ASN A 29 7.13 10.93 -1.39
C ASN A 29 8.16 11.14 -2.49
N LEU A 30 8.88 10.08 -2.89
CA LEU A 30 9.86 10.17 -3.96
C LEU A 30 9.18 10.40 -5.32
N ALA A 31 8.04 9.74 -5.57
CA ALA A 31 7.24 9.99 -6.76
C ALA A 31 6.78 11.45 -6.84
N GLU A 32 6.25 12.00 -5.75
CA GLU A 32 5.83 13.40 -5.66
C GLU A 32 6.99 14.36 -5.92
N LYS A 33 8.13 14.15 -5.23
CA LYS A 33 9.35 14.98 -5.37
C LYS A 33 9.83 15.06 -6.82
N HIS A 34 9.66 13.99 -7.59
CA HIS A 34 10.06 13.94 -9.00
C HIS A 34 8.92 14.28 -9.98
N GLY A 35 7.76 14.73 -9.49
CA GLY A 35 6.61 15.06 -10.33
C GLY A 35 6.03 13.87 -11.09
N ILE A 36 6.25 12.64 -10.59
CA ILE A 36 5.73 11.41 -11.18
C ILE A 36 4.22 11.38 -10.96
N LYS A 37 3.46 11.35 -12.06
CA LYS A 37 1.99 11.44 -12.03
C LYS A 37 1.31 10.11 -11.75
N THR A 38 1.94 9.00 -12.12
CA THR A 38 1.40 7.65 -11.95
C THR A 38 2.46 6.70 -11.39
N ILE A 39 2.06 5.80 -10.50
CA ILE A 39 2.96 4.79 -9.92
C ILE A 39 2.22 3.47 -9.76
N ALA A 40 2.93 2.36 -9.98
CA ALA A 40 2.42 1.02 -9.76
C ALA A 40 3.20 0.35 -8.62
N PHE A 41 2.49 -0.33 -7.71
CA PHE A 41 3.09 -1.09 -6.62
C PHE A 41 2.73 -2.58 -6.76
N PRO A 42 3.70 -3.50 -6.58
CA PRO A 42 3.38 -4.89 -6.28
C PRO A 42 2.88 -5.01 -4.83
N ALA A 43 2.43 -6.21 -4.44
CA ALA A 43 2.18 -6.55 -3.05
C ALA A 43 3.53 -6.73 -2.30
N ILE A 44 4.02 -5.64 -1.70
CA ILE A 44 5.33 -5.61 -1.03
C ILE A 44 5.31 -6.55 0.18
N SER A 45 6.38 -7.33 0.33
CA SER A 45 6.60 -8.31 1.41
C SER A 45 5.71 -9.54 1.47
N THR A 46 4.73 -9.72 0.56
CA THR A 46 3.78 -10.85 0.64
C THR A 46 4.26 -12.13 -0.06
N GLY A 47 5.42 -12.09 -0.73
CA GLY A 47 6.05 -13.26 -1.33
C GLY A 47 6.95 -13.99 -0.33
N ILE A 48 8.23 -14.19 -0.68
CA ILE A 48 9.21 -14.88 0.18
C ILE A 48 9.41 -14.23 1.56
N TYR A 49 9.06 -12.96 1.72
CA TYR A 49 9.11 -12.26 3.02
C TYR A 49 7.93 -12.57 3.94
N GLY A 50 6.92 -13.31 3.46
CA GLY A 50 5.92 -13.98 4.29
C GLY A 50 4.92 -13.07 5.01
N PHE A 51 4.81 -11.79 4.64
CA PHE A 51 3.84 -10.88 5.26
C PHE A 51 2.41 -11.34 4.97
N PRO A 52 1.53 -11.49 5.99
CA PRO A 52 0.14 -11.86 5.78
C PRO A 52 -0.56 -10.94 4.77
N PHE A 53 -1.06 -11.51 3.69
CA PHE A 53 -1.52 -10.76 2.53
C PHE A 53 -2.62 -9.75 2.88
N GLU A 54 -3.66 -10.17 3.61
CA GLU A 54 -4.77 -9.29 4.01
C GLU A 54 -4.29 -8.10 4.87
N SER A 55 -3.43 -8.34 5.86
CA SER A 55 -2.82 -7.28 6.67
C SER A 55 -1.97 -6.32 5.83
N ALA A 56 -1.17 -6.85 4.89
CA ALA A 56 -0.37 -6.04 3.97
C ALA A 56 -1.26 -5.17 3.05
N CYS A 57 -2.37 -5.71 2.54
CA CYS A 57 -3.34 -4.96 1.75
C CYS A 57 -3.93 -3.79 2.53
N ILE A 58 -4.35 -4.01 3.79
CA ILE A 58 -4.89 -2.97 4.66
C ILE A 58 -3.86 -1.85 4.85
N ILE A 59 -2.60 -2.21 5.13
CA ILE A 59 -1.51 -1.25 5.34
C ILE A 59 -1.24 -0.45 4.05
N ALA A 60 -1.15 -1.13 2.91
CA ALA A 60 -0.91 -0.51 1.61
C ALA A 60 -2.02 0.50 1.28
N LEU A 61 -3.28 0.07 1.32
CA LEU A 61 -4.45 0.90 0.99
C LEU A 61 -4.59 2.10 1.92
N LYS A 62 -4.52 1.90 3.24
CA LYS A 62 -4.59 3.01 4.20
C LYS A 62 -3.49 4.04 3.95
N THR A 63 -2.27 3.58 3.74
CA THR A 63 -1.12 4.45 3.50
C THR A 63 -1.26 5.24 2.20
N ILE A 64 -1.67 4.57 1.11
CA ILE A 64 -1.87 5.18 -0.20
C ILE A 64 -3.00 6.21 -0.14
N LEU A 65 -4.17 5.83 0.37
CA LEU A 65 -5.33 6.73 0.44
C LEU A 65 -5.04 7.95 1.31
N GLN A 66 -4.40 7.76 2.47
CA GLN A 66 -3.98 8.88 3.32
C GLN A 66 -3.02 9.80 2.56
N PHE A 67 -2.04 9.26 1.84
CA PHE A 67 -1.11 10.06 1.07
C PHE A 67 -1.81 10.87 -0.03
N LEU A 68 -2.71 10.24 -0.79
CA LEU A 68 -3.43 10.89 -1.90
C LEU A 68 -4.38 12.00 -1.43
N ASN A 69 -4.88 11.95 -0.20
CA ASN A 69 -5.72 13.01 0.36
C ASN A 69 -4.98 14.33 0.61
N PHE A 70 -3.65 14.30 0.80
CA PHE A 70 -2.86 15.48 1.16
C PHE A 70 -1.92 15.96 0.06
N ASN A 71 -1.68 15.15 -0.97
CA ASN A 71 -0.65 15.39 -1.97
C ASN A 71 -1.23 15.38 -3.38
N LYS A 72 -0.67 16.22 -4.26
CA LYS A 72 -1.16 16.33 -5.65
C LYS A 72 -0.64 15.21 -6.54
N ASN A 73 0.60 14.75 -6.31
CA ASN A 73 1.21 13.69 -7.10
C ASN A 73 1.65 12.53 -6.20
N PRO A 74 1.61 11.27 -6.68
CA PRO A 74 1.00 10.85 -7.94
C PRO A 74 -0.53 10.95 -7.90
N HIS A 75 -1.17 11.26 -9.02
CA HIS A 75 -2.64 11.32 -9.13
C HIS A 75 -3.27 9.94 -9.32
N THR A 76 -2.48 8.95 -9.76
CA THR A 76 -2.96 7.57 -9.96
C THR A 76 -1.98 6.58 -9.36
N VAL A 77 -2.50 5.68 -8.54
CA VAL A 77 -1.74 4.57 -7.95
C VAL A 77 -2.40 3.26 -8.38
N THR A 78 -1.61 2.38 -9.01
CA THR A 78 -2.05 1.04 -9.43
C THR A 78 -1.49 -0.02 -8.49
N LEU A 79 -2.36 -0.85 -7.91
CA LEU A 79 -1.95 -2.03 -7.15
C LEU A 79 -1.93 -3.24 -8.10
N VAL A 80 -0.74 -3.72 -8.41
CA VAL A 80 -0.53 -4.81 -9.36
C VAL A 80 -0.72 -6.14 -8.63
N CYS A 81 -1.83 -6.80 -8.91
CA CYS A 81 -2.19 -8.10 -8.35
C CYS A 81 -1.54 -9.21 -9.19
N PHE A 82 -0.92 -10.19 -8.54
CA PHE A 82 -0.32 -11.33 -9.24
C PHE A 82 -1.37 -12.41 -9.55
N SER A 83 -2.36 -12.57 -8.67
CA SER A 83 -3.45 -13.53 -8.83
C SER A 83 -4.83 -12.89 -8.78
N GLU A 84 -5.86 -13.63 -9.23
CA GLU A 84 -7.25 -13.21 -9.08
C GLU A 84 -7.68 -13.11 -7.60
N ASN A 85 -7.11 -13.95 -6.73
CA ASN A 85 -7.38 -13.91 -5.29
C ASN A 85 -6.83 -12.63 -4.65
N ASP A 86 -5.65 -12.19 -5.08
CA ASP A 86 -5.04 -10.92 -4.65
C ASP A 86 -5.98 -9.76 -5.00
N TYR A 87 -6.48 -9.75 -6.24
CA TYR A 87 -7.43 -8.75 -6.72
C TYR A 87 -8.72 -8.74 -5.89
N LYS A 88 -9.34 -9.91 -5.65
CA LYS A 88 -10.57 -10.03 -4.85
C LYS A 88 -10.37 -9.49 -3.43
N THR A 89 -9.24 -9.81 -2.81
CA THR A 89 -8.90 -9.34 -1.47
C THR A 89 -8.70 -7.82 -1.42
N TYR A 90 -7.90 -7.26 -2.34
CA TYR A 90 -7.72 -5.80 -2.43
C TYR A 90 -9.05 -5.08 -2.68
N HIS A 91 -9.87 -5.60 -3.62
CA HIS A 91 -11.16 -5.02 -3.97
C HIS A 91 -12.14 -5.02 -2.78
N LYS A 92 -12.22 -6.13 -2.04
CA LYS A 92 -13.02 -6.23 -0.83
C LYS A 92 -12.59 -5.18 0.21
N ILE A 93 -11.30 -5.14 0.56
CA ILE A 93 -10.77 -4.24 1.59
C ILE A 93 -10.93 -2.76 1.18
N LEU A 94 -10.71 -2.45 -0.10
CA LEU A 94 -10.89 -1.08 -0.61
C LEU A 94 -12.34 -0.62 -0.44
N ASN A 95 -13.32 -1.43 -0.82
CA ASN A 95 -14.73 -1.10 -0.67
C ASN A 95 -15.11 -0.87 0.79
N GLU A 96 -14.65 -1.73 1.70
CA GLU A 96 -14.86 -1.56 3.14
C GLU A 96 -14.19 -0.30 3.70
N THR A 97 -13.01 0.07 3.18
CA THR A 97 -12.26 1.25 3.62
C THR A 97 -12.92 2.54 3.15
N VAL A 98 -13.38 2.60 1.89
CA VAL A 98 -14.05 3.77 1.32
C VAL A 98 -15.41 3.99 1.98
N GLN A 99 -16.21 2.93 2.18
CA GLN A 99 -17.51 3.04 2.86
C GLN A 99 -17.39 3.61 4.28
N LYS A 100 -16.34 3.23 5.03
CA LYS A 100 -16.10 3.76 6.38
C LYS A 100 -15.73 5.25 6.40
N ASN A 101 -15.09 5.76 5.34
CA ASN A 101 -14.76 7.18 5.26
C ASN A 101 -16.00 8.04 4.96
N SER A 102 -16.96 7.55 4.16
CA SER A 102 -18.21 8.26 3.85
C SER A 102 -19.23 8.31 5.00
N ILE A 103 -19.00 7.58 6.10
CA ILE A 103 -19.88 7.57 7.29
C ILE A 103 -19.33 8.46 8.40
N ASN A 104 -18.05 8.89 8.30
CA ASN A 104 -17.37 9.72 9.30
C ASN A 104 -17.16 11.18 8.83
N GLU A 105 -17.75 11.57 7.71
CA GLU A 105 -17.91 12.96 7.23
C GLU A 105 -19.36 13.40 7.41
#